data_AF-A0A0G3LXQ2-F1
#
_entry.id   AF-A0A0G3LXQ2-F1
#
_cell.length_a   1.000
_cell.length_b   1.000
_cell.length_c   1.000
_cell.angle_alpha   90.00
_cell.angle_beta   90.00
_cell.angle_gamma   90.00
#
_symmetry.space_group_name_H-M   'P 1'
#
loop_
_entity.id
_entity.type
_entity.pdbx_description
1 polymer ?
#
loop_
_entity_poly.entity_id
_entity_poly.type
_entity_poly.pdbx_seq_one_letter_code
_entity_poly.pdbx_strand_id
1 'polypeptide(L)'
;MAKNEIPKQINEELLEDPMNMELSEQTMIRPHPESVENTVFPHQTTTNNHGDTAWWQCNEAGKEQVQIRLRDKKILTWKPPVSTLEQPTFRGCLLYFYENYLIIKYKDKHYQRLFIFNIHTLRNEEILIDALTIRVKIIGNELFLAGFYSDEELIKITMHPDHIERENIDETYLQQRNITFD
;
A
#
# COMPACT_ATOMS: atom_id res chain seq x y z
N MET A 1 11.48 -10.77 13.12
CA MET A 1 12.58 -9.99 12.50
C MET A 1 12.46 -8.56 12.97
N ALA A 2 13.57 -7.91 13.30
CA ALA A 2 13.53 -6.53 13.77
C ALA A 2 13.20 -5.58 12.61
N LYS A 3 12.43 -4.51 12.87
CA LYS A 3 11.93 -3.54 11.86
C LYS A 3 13.03 -2.90 10.99
N ASN A 4 14.30 -2.95 11.42
CA ASN A 4 15.45 -2.38 10.73
C ASN A 4 16.25 -3.41 9.88
N GLU A 5 15.97 -4.70 9.98
CA GLU A 5 16.65 -5.73 9.19
C GLU A 5 16.07 -5.85 7.78
N ILE A 6 14.76 -5.58 7.64
CA ILE A 6 14.02 -5.67 6.38
C ILE A 6 14.57 -4.68 5.33
N PRO A 7 14.79 -3.38 5.63
CA PRO A 7 15.37 -2.46 4.65
C PRO A 7 16.80 -2.82 4.24
N LYS A 8 17.60 -3.38 5.15
CA LYS A 8 18.99 -3.73 4.89
C LYS A 8 19.11 -4.92 3.93
N GLN A 9 18.32 -5.97 4.16
CA GLN A 9 18.26 -7.13 3.26
C GLN A 9 17.74 -6.76 1.87
N ILE A 10 16.72 -5.90 1.80
CA ILE A 10 16.21 -5.40 0.51
C ILE A 10 17.34 -4.70 -0.25
N ASN A 11 18.06 -3.76 0.39
CA ASN A 11 19.13 -2.99 -0.24
C ASN A 11 20.31 -3.85 -0.72
N GLU A 12 20.70 -4.87 0.03
CA GLU A 12 21.78 -5.80 -0.35
C GLU A 12 21.38 -6.68 -1.55
N GLU A 13 20.11 -7.07 -1.68
CA GLU A 13 19.61 -7.90 -2.77
C GLU A 13 19.30 -7.14 -4.08
N LEU A 14 19.14 -5.80 -4.06
CA LEU A 14 18.93 -5.01 -5.29
C LEU A 14 20.16 -5.00 -6.23
N LEU A 15 21.29 -5.56 -5.82
CA LEU A 15 22.57 -5.47 -6.52
C LEU A 15 22.89 -6.68 -7.43
N GLU A 16 22.14 -7.78 -7.36
CA GLU A 16 22.52 -9.05 -8.00
C GLU A 16 21.34 -9.84 -8.62
N ASP A 17 20.88 -9.54 -9.85
CA ASP A 17 20.35 -10.55 -10.83
C ASP A 17 19.77 -9.96 -12.15
N PRO A 18 19.93 -10.60 -13.34
CA PRO A 18 19.32 -10.13 -14.60
C PRO A 18 18.15 -10.98 -15.17
N MET A 19 17.07 -10.27 -15.53
CA MET A 19 16.24 -10.36 -16.77
C MET A 19 15.14 -11.45 -17.00
N ASN A 20 13.88 -11.00 -17.21
CA ASN A 20 12.90 -11.31 -18.30
C ASN A 20 11.46 -10.85 -17.92
N MET A 21 10.66 -10.35 -18.88
CA MET A 21 9.50 -9.44 -18.66
C MET A 21 8.25 -9.81 -19.48
N GLU A 22 7.05 -9.67 -18.89
CA GLU A 22 5.74 -9.56 -19.57
C GLU A 22 4.93 -8.39 -18.98
N LEU A 23 4.22 -7.64 -19.84
CA LEU A 23 3.62 -6.33 -19.58
C LEU A 23 2.10 -6.38 -19.35
N SER A 24 1.63 -5.65 -18.33
CA SER A 24 0.28 -5.05 -18.29
C SER A 24 0.40 -3.58 -17.85
N GLU A 25 -0.48 -2.71 -18.33
CA GLU A 25 -0.32 -1.24 -18.24
C GLU A 25 -0.31 -0.65 -16.81
N GLN A 26 -0.73 -1.41 -15.79
CA GLN A 26 -0.80 -0.94 -14.39
C GLN A 26 0.03 -1.78 -13.39
N THR A 27 0.43 -2.98 -13.80
CA THR A 27 1.19 -3.92 -12.97
C THR A 27 2.30 -4.51 -13.82
N MET A 28 3.55 -4.23 -13.48
CA MET A 28 4.72 -4.87 -14.09
C MET A 28 5.23 -5.95 -13.15
N ILE A 29 5.34 -7.18 -13.64
CA ILE A 29 6.05 -8.24 -12.92
C ILE A 29 7.51 -8.13 -13.35
N ARG A 30 8.41 -7.86 -12.41
CA ARG A 30 9.85 -7.74 -12.65
C ARG A 30 10.59 -8.80 -11.83
N PRO A 31 11.63 -9.44 -12.37
CA PRO A 31 12.52 -10.24 -11.56
C PRO A 31 13.57 -9.38 -10.82
N HIS A 32 13.72 -8.08 -11.13
CA HIS A 32 14.72 -7.22 -10.49
C HIS A 32 14.32 -5.73 -10.41
N PRO A 33 14.80 -4.98 -9.39
CA PRO A 33 14.61 -3.53 -9.28
C PRO A 33 15.63 -2.75 -10.12
N GLU A 34 15.21 -1.64 -10.73
CA GLU A 34 16.15 -0.71 -11.38
C GLU A 34 17.06 -0.07 -10.33
N SER A 35 18.37 -0.06 -10.62
CA SER A 35 19.46 0.56 -9.85
C SER A 35 19.36 2.09 -9.87
N VAL A 36 18.31 2.62 -9.29
CA VAL A 36 18.22 4.04 -8.95
C VAL A 36 18.45 4.15 -7.45
N GLU A 37 19.25 5.13 -7.02
CA GLU A 37 19.45 5.47 -5.62
C GLU A 37 18.09 5.68 -4.94
N ASN A 38 17.52 4.60 -4.41
CA ASN A 38 16.19 4.57 -3.85
C ASN A 38 16.36 4.49 -2.34
N THR A 39 16.07 5.60 -1.66
CA THR A 39 16.01 5.59 -0.20
C THR A 39 14.69 4.96 0.23
N VAL A 40 14.74 3.74 0.76
CA VAL A 40 13.59 3.07 1.36
C VAL A 40 13.57 3.36 2.85
N PHE A 41 12.52 4.03 3.33
CA PHE A 41 12.37 4.30 4.75
C PHE A 41 11.62 3.16 5.45
N PRO A 42 11.97 2.77 6.70
CA PRO A 42 11.30 1.67 7.40
C PRO A 42 9.78 1.81 7.53
N HIS A 43 9.27 3.04 7.64
CA HIS A 43 7.83 3.32 7.72
C HIS A 43 7.09 3.14 6.38
N GLN A 44 7.83 2.97 5.28
CA GLN A 44 7.32 2.72 3.93
C GLN A 44 7.56 1.27 3.50
N THR A 45 7.82 0.38 4.48
CA THR A 45 7.98 -1.05 4.27
C THR A 45 6.97 -1.82 5.11
N THR A 46 6.52 -2.97 4.61
CA THR A 46 5.63 -3.86 5.32
C THR A 46 5.86 -5.30 4.91
N THR A 47 5.48 -6.25 5.76
CA THR A 47 5.65 -7.69 5.52
C THR A 47 4.45 -8.43 6.11
N ASN A 48 3.90 -9.39 5.35
CA ASN A 48 2.82 -10.24 5.85
C ASN A 48 3.37 -11.50 6.56
N ASN A 49 2.48 -12.27 7.18
CA ASN A 49 2.85 -13.52 7.87
C ASN A 49 3.36 -14.63 6.93
N HIS A 50 3.11 -14.50 5.63
CA HIS A 50 3.56 -15.44 4.60
C HIS A 50 4.98 -15.16 4.10
N GLY A 51 5.59 -14.05 4.52
CA GLY A 51 6.92 -13.62 4.10
C GLY A 51 6.95 -12.73 2.86
N ASP A 52 5.79 -12.34 2.32
CA ASP A 52 5.71 -11.37 1.23
C ASP A 52 6.05 -9.97 1.79
N THR A 53 6.92 -9.24 1.10
CA THR A 53 7.42 -7.94 1.54
C THR A 53 7.04 -6.87 0.52
N ALA A 54 6.56 -5.71 0.98
CA ALA A 54 6.29 -4.58 0.11
C ALA A 54 7.03 -3.33 0.59
N TRP A 55 7.50 -2.52 -0.35
CA TRP A 55 8.15 -1.26 -0.06
C TRP A 55 7.87 -0.20 -1.12
N TRP A 56 7.80 1.05 -0.66
CA TRP A 56 7.69 2.20 -1.54
C TRP A 56 9.05 2.60 -2.12
N GLN A 57 9.04 3.05 -3.37
CA GLN A 57 10.18 3.67 -4.03
C GLN A 57 9.71 4.94 -4.76
N CYS A 58 10.53 5.98 -4.68
CA CYS A 58 10.40 7.18 -5.48
C CYS A 58 11.76 7.51 -6.07
N ASN A 59 11.87 7.57 -7.40
CA ASN A 59 13.13 7.95 -8.03
C ASN A 59 13.27 9.48 -8.16
N GLU A 60 14.46 9.94 -8.56
CA GLU A 60 14.77 11.37 -8.77
C GLU A 60 13.88 12.05 -9.82
N ALA A 61 13.44 11.27 -10.83
CA ALA A 61 12.48 11.74 -11.83
C ALA A 61 11.04 11.83 -11.29
N GLY A 62 10.83 11.52 -10.01
CA GLY A 62 9.54 11.59 -9.37
C GLY A 62 8.57 10.47 -9.76
N LYS A 63 9.07 9.37 -10.33
CA LYS A 63 8.26 8.18 -10.60
C LYS A 63 8.16 7.37 -9.31
N GLU A 64 6.92 7.17 -8.90
CA GLU A 64 6.54 6.42 -7.72
C GLU A 64 6.13 5.00 -8.07
N GLN A 65 6.49 4.07 -7.20
CA GLN A 65 6.07 2.70 -7.32
C GLN A 65 6.11 2.00 -5.97
N VAL A 66 5.22 1.01 -5.80
CA VAL A 66 5.31 0.01 -4.75
C VAL A 66 5.92 -1.23 -5.37
N GLN A 67 7.01 -1.70 -4.78
CA GLN A 67 7.58 -3.00 -5.08
C GLN A 67 7.05 -4.02 -4.07
N ILE A 68 6.77 -5.24 -4.53
CA ILE A 68 6.20 -6.32 -3.74
C ILE A 68 6.96 -7.58 -4.08
N ARG A 69 7.84 -8.02 -3.18
CA ARG A 69 8.54 -9.30 -3.28
C ARG A 69 7.68 -10.38 -2.68
N LEU A 70 7.21 -11.28 -3.53
CA LEU A 70 6.50 -12.50 -3.11
C LEU A 70 7.49 -13.49 -2.49
N ARG A 71 6.98 -14.40 -1.66
CA ARG A 71 7.77 -15.46 -1.01
C ARG A 71 8.53 -16.36 -2.00
N ASP A 72 8.03 -16.48 -3.24
CA ASP A 72 8.67 -17.24 -4.32
C ASP A 72 9.73 -16.41 -5.09
N LYS A 73 10.12 -15.26 -4.53
CA LYS A 73 11.10 -14.29 -5.04
C LYS A 73 10.66 -13.52 -6.28
N LYS A 74 9.44 -13.68 -6.77
CA LYS A 74 8.91 -12.79 -7.82
C LYS A 74 8.71 -11.39 -7.27
N ILE A 75 8.98 -10.36 -8.07
CA ILE A 75 8.71 -8.98 -7.70
C ILE A 75 7.56 -8.45 -8.56
N LEU A 76 6.53 -7.91 -7.91
CA LEU A 76 5.47 -7.14 -8.55
C LEU A 76 5.75 -5.67 -8.34
N THR A 77 5.60 -4.89 -9.39
CA THR A 77 5.64 -3.43 -9.35
C THR A 77 4.24 -2.91 -9.58
N TRP A 78 3.66 -2.29 -8.56
CA TRP A 78 2.44 -1.50 -8.67
C TRP A 78 2.80 -0.01 -8.79
N LYS A 79 2.12 0.69 -9.68
CA LYS A 79 2.29 2.15 -9.84
C LYS A 79 0.98 2.83 -9.49
N PRO A 80 1.02 3.93 -8.71
CA PRO A 80 -0.18 4.70 -8.48
C PRO A 80 -0.67 5.26 -9.83
N PRO A 81 -1.99 5.25 -10.09
CA PRO A 81 -2.57 5.79 -11.33
C PRO A 81 -2.62 7.33 -11.28
N VAL A 82 -1.52 7.95 -10.87
CA VAL A 82 -1.44 9.40 -10.65
C VAL A 82 -0.64 10.00 -11.79
N SER A 83 -1.32 10.70 -12.69
CA SER A 83 -0.69 11.51 -13.74
C SER A 83 -0.28 12.87 -13.18
N THR A 84 0.68 12.92 -12.26
CA THR A 84 1.19 14.23 -11.84
C THR A 84 2.13 14.77 -12.92
N LEU A 85 1.60 15.64 -13.79
CA LEU A 85 2.35 16.51 -14.68
C LEU A 85 3.26 17.50 -13.93
N GLU A 86 3.09 17.62 -12.60
CA GLU A 86 3.86 18.49 -11.72
C GLU A 86 4.56 17.67 -10.62
N GLN A 87 5.81 17.97 -10.32
CA GLN A 87 6.56 17.31 -9.25
C GLN A 87 5.86 17.48 -7.89
N PRO A 88 5.42 16.39 -7.22
CA PRO A 88 4.89 16.42 -5.87
C PRO A 88 5.95 16.83 -4.86
N THR A 89 5.59 17.80 -4.02
CA THR A 89 6.44 18.43 -2.99
C THR A 89 6.38 17.69 -1.65
N PHE A 90 5.43 16.77 -1.46
CA PHE A 90 5.29 15.92 -0.28
C PHE A 90 4.79 14.55 -0.69
N ARG A 91 5.61 13.50 -0.51
CA ARG A 91 5.26 12.12 -0.87
C ARG A 91 5.27 11.25 0.38
N GLY A 92 4.10 10.77 0.76
CA GLY A 92 3.93 9.85 1.88
C GLY A 92 3.18 8.62 1.43
N CYS A 93 3.73 7.45 1.69
CA CYS A 93 3.08 6.17 1.45
C CYS A 93 3.14 5.35 2.73
N LEU A 94 1.99 4.88 3.20
CA LEU A 94 1.90 3.90 4.28
C LEU A 94 1.35 2.61 3.71
N LEU A 95 2.05 1.51 4.00
CA LEU A 95 1.73 0.19 3.47
C LEU A 95 1.31 -0.72 4.61
N TYR A 96 0.20 -1.44 4.42
CA TYR A 96 -0.28 -2.44 5.37
C TYR A 96 -0.59 -3.73 4.62
N PHE A 97 -0.19 -4.86 5.19
CA PHE A 97 -0.66 -6.15 4.70
C PHE A 97 -1.83 -6.66 5.54
N TYR A 98 -2.78 -7.26 4.84
CA TYR A 98 -3.75 -8.18 5.42
C TYR A 98 -3.85 -9.42 4.52
N GLU A 99 -3.32 -10.56 4.97
CA GLU A 99 -3.22 -11.77 4.15
C GLU A 99 -2.60 -11.50 2.76
N ASN A 100 -3.41 -11.60 1.69
CA ASN A 100 -3.02 -11.39 0.29
C ASN A 100 -3.37 -9.97 -0.21
N TYR A 101 -3.81 -9.08 0.68
CA TYR A 101 -4.15 -7.71 0.36
C TYR A 101 -3.05 -6.77 0.85
N LEU A 102 -2.55 -5.95 -0.07
CA LEU A 102 -1.71 -4.82 0.22
C LEU A 102 -2.58 -3.55 0.20
N ILE A 103 -2.73 -2.93 1.36
CA ILE A 103 -3.40 -1.65 1.51
C ILE A 103 -2.34 -0.56 1.37
N ILE A 104 -2.57 0.36 0.44
CA ILE A 104 -1.66 1.44 0.08
C ILE A 104 -2.37 2.75 0.38
N LYS A 105 -1.96 3.42 1.47
CA LYS A 105 -2.40 4.78 1.77
C LYS A 105 -1.40 5.74 1.16
N TYR A 106 -1.80 6.36 0.06
CA TYR A 106 -1.00 7.26 -0.75
C TYR A 106 -1.44 8.71 -0.54
N LYS A 107 -0.51 9.62 -0.29
CA LYS A 107 -0.79 11.05 -0.19
C LYS A 107 -0.11 11.79 -1.33
N ASP A 108 -0.90 12.45 -2.16
CA ASP A 108 -0.41 13.44 -3.11
C ASP A 108 -0.56 14.87 -2.56
N LYS A 109 -0.31 15.87 -3.40
CA LYS A 109 -0.36 17.30 -3.05
C LYS A 109 -1.76 17.74 -2.61
N HIS A 110 -2.82 17.10 -3.11
CA HIS A 110 -4.20 17.53 -2.96
C HIS A 110 -5.03 16.57 -2.12
N TYR A 111 -4.75 15.26 -2.18
CA TYR A 111 -5.61 14.23 -1.62
C TYR A 111 -4.83 13.11 -0.93
N GLN A 112 -5.50 12.46 0.04
CA GLN A 112 -5.13 11.12 0.49
C GLN A 112 -6.00 10.13 -0.28
N ARG A 113 -5.36 9.16 -0.92
CA ARG A 113 -5.98 8.09 -1.70
C ARG A 113 -5.65 6.76 -1.03
N LEU A 114 -6.60 5.84 -1.08
CA LEU A 114 -6.42 4.50 -0.53
C LEU A 114 -6.63 3.48 -1.62
N PHE A 115 -5.69 2.56 -1.77
CA PHE A 115 -5.80 1.44 -2.69
C PHE A 115 -5.74 0.12 -1.94
N ILE A 116 -6.53 -0.85 -2.38
CA ILE A 116 -6.46 -2.24 -1.92
C ILE A 116 -6.01 -3.06 -3.12
N PHE A 117 -4.84 -3.68 -3.02
CA PHE A 117 -4.25 -4.50 -4.07
C PHE A 117 -4.18 -5.96 -3.64
N ASN A 118 -4.85 -6.85 -4.37
CA ASN A 118 -4.74 -8.29 -4.16
C ASN A 118 -3.51 -8.82 -4.91
N ILE A 119 -2.48 -9.23 -4.17
CA ILE A 119 -1.19 -9.64 -4.75
C ILE A 119 -1.26 -10.97 -5.52
N HIS A 120 -2.31 -11.77 -5.33
CA HIS A 120 -2.49 -13.04 -6.03
C HIS A 120 -3.28 -12.88 -7.32
N THR A 121 -4.36 -12.08 -7.30
CA THR A 121 -5.20 -11.85 -8.49
C THR A 121 -4.74 -10.66 -9.33
N LEU A 122 -3.79 -9.86 -8.81
CA LEU A 122 -3.29 -8.62 -9.40
C LEU A 122 -4.37 -7.56 -9.64
N ARG A 123 -5.52 -7.70 -8.97
CA ARG A 123 -6.59 -6.70 -8.99
C ARG A 123 -6.32 -5.62 -7.96
N ASN A 124 -6.48 -4.37 -8.36
CA ASN A 124 -6.51 -3.24 -7.44
C ASN A 124 -7.90 -2.60 -7.45
N GLU A 125 -8.25 -1.99 -6.32
CA GLU A 125 -9.41 -1.14 -6.17
C GLU A 125 -9.00 0.13 -5.44
N GLU A 126 -9.45 1.28 -5.92
CA GLU A 126 -9.33 2.55 -5.23
C GLU A 126 -10.56 2.78 -4.35
N ILE A 127 -10.31 3.04 -3.07
CA ILE A 127 -11.35 3.36 -2.10
C ILE A 127 -11.44 4.87 -1.95
N LEU A 128 -12.56 5.42 -2.42
CA LEU A 128 -12.91 6.83 -2.23
C LEU A 128 -13.73 7.00 -0.95
N ILE A 129 -13.29 7.92 -0.11
CA ILE A 129 -13.93 8.34 1.14
C ILE A 129 -13.98 9.87 1.16
N ASP A 130 -15.10 10.44 1.58
CA ASP A 130 -15.23 11.90 1.73
C ASP A 130 -14.53 12.36 3.01
N ALA A 131 -13.21 12.51 2.92
CA ALA A 131 -12.35 12.97 4.00
C ALA A 131 -11.06 13.62 3.48
N LEU A 132 -10.63 14.71 4.13
CA LEU A 132 -9.36 15.39 3.85
C LEU A 132 -8.15 14.58 4.36
N THR A 133 -8.33 13.88 5.48
CA THR A 133 -7.30 13.02 6.08
C THR A 133 -7.93 11.71 6.52
N ILE A 134 -7.41 10.61 5.98
CA ILE A 134 -7.95 9.28 6.20
C ILE A 134 -7.20 8.60 7.33
N ARG A 135 -7.86 8.31 8.44
CA ARG A 135 -7.35 7.42 9.48
C ARG A 135 -7.66 5.98 9.09
N VAL A 136 -6.75 5.06 9.38
CA VAL A 136 -6.83 3.66 8.97
C VAL A 136 -6.60 2.76 10.18
N LYS A 137 -7.47 1.77 10.39
CA LYS A 137 -7.30 0.71 11.39
C LYS A 137 -7.63 -0.64 10.79
N ILE A 138 -6.80 -1.65 11.05
CA ILE A 138 -7.04 -3.02 10.59
C ILE A 138 -7.23 -3.91 11.82
N ILE A 139 -8.33 -4.67 11.86
CA ILE A 139 -8.64 -5.64 12.91
C ILE A 139 -9.19 -6.91 12.24
N GLY A 140 -8.42 -8.00 12.30
CA GLY A 140 -8.77 -9.19 11.53
C GLY A 140 -8.90 -8.85 10.04
N ASN A 141 -9.98 -9.31 9.41
CA ASN A 141 -10.30 -9.02 8.01
C ASN A 141 -11.06 -7.70 7.79
N GLU A 142 -11.27 -6.90 8.84
CA GLU A 142 -11.97 -5.63 8.76
C GLU A 142 -10.96 -4.48 8.69
N LEU A 143 -11.13 -3.62 7.68
CA LEU A 143 -10.43 -2.37 7.49
C LEU A 143 -11.40 -1.23 7.79
N PHE A 144 -11.08 -0.45 8.81
CA PHE A 144 -11.84 0.74 9.21
C PHE A 144 -11.15 1.97 8.68
N LEU A 145 -11.94 2.85 8.07
CA LEU A 145 -11.49 4.12 7.52
C LEU A 145 -12.38 5.20 8.10
N ALA A 146 -11.76 6.26 8.61
CA ALA A 146 -12.49 7.40 9.13
C ALA A 146 -11.79 8.68 8.68
N GLY A 147 -12.59 9.70 8.38
CA GLY A 147 -12.08 11.06 8.35
C GLY A 147 -11.49 11.49 9.70
N PHE A 148 -10.77 12.59 9.69
CA PHE A 148 -10.25 13.23 10.90
C PHE A 148 -11.31 14.08 11.58
N TYR A 149 -12.19 14.73 10.81
CA TYR A 149 -13.28 15.55 11.35
C TYR A 149 -14.56 14.73 11.56
N SER A 150 -15.40 15.17 12.49
CA SER A 150 -16.59 14.42 12.94
C SER A 150 -17.71 14.34 11.92
N ASP A 151 -17.69 15.21 10.91
CA ASP A 151 -18.65 15.27 9.81
C ASP A 151 -18.17 14.52 8.56
N GLU A 152 -16.93 14.02 8.56
CA GLU A 152 -16.37 13.21 7.48
C GLU A 152 -16.83 11.75 7.56
N GLU A 153 -16.71 11.03 6.44
CA GLU A 153 -17.20 9.66 6.33
C GLU A 153 -16.46 8.67 7.26
N LEU A 154 -17.22 7.70 7.75
CA LEU A 154 -16.73 6.49 8.41
C LEU A 154 -17.20 5.27 7.61
N ILE A 155 -16.24 4.47 7.13
CA ILE A 155 -16.55 3.26 6.37
C ILE A 155 -15.79 2.06 6.93
N LYS A 156 -16.45 0.91 6.88
CA LYS A 156 -15.86 -0.39 7.12
C LYS A 156 -15.74 -1.13 5.80
N ILE A 157 -14.60 -1.77 5.59
CA ILE A 157 -14.36 -2.69 4.48
C ILE A 157 -14.07 -4.06 5.05
N THR A 158 -14.88 -5.04 4.68
CA THR A 158 -14.63 -6.46 4.99
C THR A 158 -13.90 -7.08 3.81
N MET A 159 -12.70 -7.62 4.05
CA MET A 159 -11.89 -8.26 3.01
C MET A 159 -12.13 -9.78 3.00
N HIS A 160 -12.67 -10.30 1.90
CA HIS A 160 -12.82 -11.74 1.65
C HIS A 160 -11.75 -12.22 0.66
N PRO A 161 -11.49 -13.52 0.51
CA PRO A 161 -10.48 -14.01 -0.43
C PRO A 161 -10.74 -13.62 -1.90
N ASP A 162 -12.00 -13.43 -2.28
CA ASP A 162 -12.47 -13.26 -3.66
C ASP A 162 -13.13 -11.90 -3.95
N HIS A 163 -13.56 -11.18 -2.90
CA HIS A 163 -14.20 -9.87 -3.03
C HIS A 163 -13.97 -9.01 -1.77
N ILE A 164 -14.40 -7.76 -1.83
CA ILE A 164 -14.47 -6.86 -0.68
C ILE A 164 -15.90 -6.35 -0.52
N GLU A 165 -16.33 -6.12 0.72
CA GLU A 165 -17.64 -5.55 1.03
C GLU A 165 -17.44 -4.20 1.71
N ARG A 166 -18.18 -3.17 1.27
CA ARG A 166 -18.17 -1.83 1.85
C ARG A 166 -19.46 -1.59 2.62
N GLU A 167 -19.32 -1.09 3.85
CA GLU A 167 -20.42 -0.67 4.71
C GLU A 167 -20.14 0.74 5.24
N ASN A 168 -21.11 1.64 5.13
CA ASN A 168 -21.06 2.91 5.84
C ASN A 168 -21.43 2.66 7.30
N ILE A 169 -20.57 3.10 8.21
CA ILE A 169 -20.76 2.93 9.65
C ILE A 169 -20.79 4.30 10.32
N ASP A 170 -21.10 4.33 11.62
CA ASP A 170 -21.12 5.56 12.41
C ASP A 170 -20.24 5.42 13.67
N GLU A 171 -20.14 6.52 14.42
CA GLU A 171 -19.42 6.55 15.69
C GLU A 171 -20.01 5.58 16.73
N THR A 172 -21.32 5.32 16.68
CA THR A 172 -21.99 4.37 17.57
C THR A 172 -21.44 2.96 17.37
N TYR A 173 -21.24 2.55 16.11
CA TYR A 173 -20.65 1.26 15.76
C TYR A 173 -19.24 1.12 16.34
N LEU A 174 -18.40 2.15 16.19
CA LEU A 174 -17.03 2.15 16.70
C LEU A 174 -16.99 2.01 18.22
N GLN A 175 -17.86 2.75 18.92
CA GLN A 175 -17.97 2.68 20.38
C GLN A 175 -18.42 1.31 20.88
N GLN A 176 -19.46 0.73 20.26
CA GLN A 176 -19.95 -0.60 20.63
C GLN A 176 -18.88 -1.70 20.44
N ARG A 177 -18.00 -1.53 19.47
CA ARG A 177 -16.91 -2.47 19.13
C ARG A 177 -15.58 -2.12 19.80
N ASN A 178 -15.51 -1.04 20.59
CA ASN A 178 -14.29 -0.50 21.19
C ASN A 178 -13.15 -0.28 20.18
N ILE A 179 -13.47 0.28 19.00
CA ILE A 179 -12.50 0.56 17.95
C ILE A 179 -11.99 1.99 18.10
N THR A 180 -10.67 2.13 18.16
CA THR A 180 -9.98 3.44 18.16
C THR A 180 -8.92 3.48 17.07
N PHE A 181 -8.80 4.63 16.43
CA PHE A 181 -7.74 4.91 15.45
C PHE A 181 -6.48 5.39 16.19
N ASP A 182 -5.31 4.97 15.68
CA ASP A 182 -4.00 5.34 16.23
C ASP A 182 -3.53 6.72 15.73
#